data_AF-A0A0J0XRD4-F1
#
_entry.id   AF-A0A0J0XRD4-F1
#
_cell.length_a   1.000
_cell.length_b   1.000
_cell.length_c   1.000
_cell.angle_alpha   90.00
_cell.angle_beta   90.00
_cell.angle_gamma   90.00
#
_symmetry.space_group_name_H-M   'P 1'
#
loop_
_entity.id
_entity.type
_entity.pdbx_description
1 polymer ?
#
loop_
_entity_poly.entity_id
_entity_poly.type
_entity_poly.pdbx_seq_one_letter_code
_entity_poly.pdbx_strand_id
1 'polypeptide(L)'
;DSWVTSVDLMNIAECVLDTHLCTEEKNRIRRCFEDKKPKCLNPGDPFYVLLQSYNSPKPRNIDKSVKVYRAINLMAMMKKLCRSYV
;
A
#
# COMPACT_ATOMS: atom_id res chain seq x y z
N ASP A 1 -5.42 -12.72 -10.66
CA ASP A 1 -5.28 -11.28 -10.36
C ASP A 1 -4.14 -11.05 -9.39
N SER A 2 -3.33 -10.01 -9.61
CA SER A 2 -2.21 -9.64 -8.74
C SER A 2 -2.55 -8.39 -7.91
N TRP A 3 -2.13 -8.39 -6.64
CA TRP A 3 -2.46 -7.36 -5.66
C TRP A 3 -1.19 -6.83 -4.99
N VAL A 4 -1.23 -5.58 -4.56
CA VAL A 4 -0.15 -4.90 -3.83
C VAL A 4 -0.73 -4.33 -2.54
N THR A 5 -0.07 -4.51 -1.41
CA THR A 5 -0.56 -3.95 -0.14
C THR A 5 -0.31 -2.46 -0.05
N SER A 6 -1.07 -1.76 0.80
CA SER A 6 -0.83 -0.35 1.09
C SER A 6 0.57 -0.10 1.69
N VAL A 7 1.13 -1.07 2.41
CA VAL A 7 2.48 -0.98 2.98
C VAL A 7 3.52 -1.06 1.87
N ASP A 8 3.42 -2.05 0.99
CA ASP A 8 4.31 -2.17 -0.17
C ASP A 8 4.25 -0.93 -1.06
N LEU A 9 3.06 -0.36 -1.24
CA LEU A 9 2.86 0.88 -1.99
C LEU A 9 3.59 2.08 -1.39
N MET A 10 3.67 2.20 -0.06
CA MET A 10 4.46 3.24 0.59
C MET A 10 5.95 2.97 0.44
N ASN A 11 6.39 1.72 0.62
CA ASN A 11 7.81 1.37 0.47
C ASN A 11 8.29 1.65 -0.96
N ILE A 12 7.51 1.26 -1.97
CA ILE A 12 7.79 1.56 -3.38
C ILE A 12 7.82 3.07 -3.61
N ALA A 13 6.89 3.83 -3.02
CA ALA A 13 6.87 5.29 -3.15
C ALA A 13 8.14 5.94 -2.59
N GLU A 14 8.61 5.50 -1.41
CA GLU A 14 9.89 5.96 -0.83
C GLU A 14 11.07 5.63 -1.74
N CYS A 15 11.11 4.41 -2.30
CA CYS A 15 12.16 4.02 -3.25
C CYS A 15 12.13 4.82 -4.55
N VAL A 16 10.93 5.13 -5.09
CA VAL A 16 10.78 5.89 -6.34
C VAL A 16 11.15 7.36 -6.17
N LEU A 17 10.88 7.93 -5.00
CA LEU A 17 11.22 9.31 -4.67
C LEU A 17 12.65 9.47 -4.10
N ASP A 18 13.35 8.36 -3.87
CA ASP A 18 14.67 8.29 -3.21
C ASP A 18 14.71 9.10 -1.90
N THR A 19 13.64 8.98 -1.10
CA THR A 19 13.47 9.75 0.13
C THR A 19 12.67 9.01 1.19
N HIS A 20 12.92 9.35 2.45
CA HIS A 20 12.10 8.91 3.56
C HIS A 20 10.93 9.87 3.75
N LEU A 21 9.71 9.34 3.65
CA LEU A 21 8.50 10.12 3.78
C LEU A 21 8.11 10.22 5.26
N CYS A 22 7.80 11.43 5.73
CA CYS A 22 7.28 11.61 7.07
C CYS A 22 5.84 11.06 7.18
N THR A 23 5.34 10.94 8.41
CA THR A 23 3.99 10.41 8.67
C THR A 23 2.89 11.21 7.96
N GLU A 24 3.04 12.52 7.88
CA GLU A 24 2.07 13.41 7.24
C GLU A 24 2.03 13.20 5.71
N GLU A 25 3.20 13.09 5.08
CA GLU A 25 3.32 12.79 3.65
C GLU A 25 2.76 11.40 3.32
N LYS A 26 3.09 10.39 4.11
CA LYS A 26 2.51 9.04 3.99
C LYS A 26 0.99 9.09 4.04
N ASN A 27 0.42 9.89 4.93
CA ASN A 27 -1.04 10.06 5.03
C ASN A 27 -1.63 10.83 3.83
N ARG A 28 -0.94 11.84 3.29
CA ARG A 28 -1.35 12.55 2.07
C ARG A 28 -1.35 11.61 0.86
N ILE A 29 -0.31 10.79 0.70
CA ILE A 29 -0.20 9.83 -0.39
C ILE A 29 -1.30 8.75 -0.28
N ARG A 30 -1.55 8.22 0.92
CA ARG A 30 -2.65 7.26 1.14
C ARG A 30 -4.00 7.82 0.68
N ARG A 31 -4.30 9.08 1.01
CA ARG A 31 -5.52 9.77 0.53
C ARG A 31 -5.55 9.90 -0.99
N CYS A 32 -4.42 10.26 -1.62
CA CYS A 32 -4.30 10.38 -3.08
C CYS A 32 -4.62 9.06 -3.82
N PHE A 33 -4.38 7.92 -3.17
CA PHE A 33 -4.63 6.60 -3.72
C PHE A 33 -6.02 6.04 -3.42
N GLU A 34 -6.83 6.66 -2.55
CA GLU A 34 -8.21 6.21 -2.29
C GLU A 34 -9.09 6.21 -3.55
N ASP A 35 -8.83 7.11 -4.50
CA ASP A 35 -9.51 7.16 -5.81
C ASP A 35 -9.43 5.82 -6.58
N LYS A 36 -8.42 4.99 -6.29
CA LYS A 36 -8.23 3.66 -6.91
C LYS A 36 -9.06 2.56 -6.26
N LYS A 37 -9.94 2.91 -5.32
CA LYS A 37 -10.89 2.03 -4.63
C LYS A 37 -10.19 0.79 -4.07
N PRO A 38 -9.33 0.95 -3.04
CA PRO A 38 -8.68 -0.19 -2.40
C PRO A 38 -9.70 -1.19 -1.87
N LYS A 39 -9.37 -2.47 -1.96
CA LYS A 39 -10.11 -3.51 -1.24
C LYS A 39 -9.57 -3.58 0.18
N CYS A 40 -10.46 -3.47 1.17
CA CYS A 40 -10.12 -3.73 2.56
C CYS A 40 -10.26 -5.23 2.82
N LEU A 41 -9.18 -5.85 3.29
CA LEU A 41 -9.16 -7.22 3.77
C LEU A 41 -9.27 -7.20 5.28
N ASN A 42 -10.26 -7.88 5.82
CA ASN A 42 -10.50 -7.96 7.25
C ASN A 42 -9.92 -9.26 7.82
N PRO A 43 -9.67 -9.31 9.14
CA PRO A 43 -9.40 -10.57 9.82
C PRO A 43 -10.48 -11.61 9.50
N GLY A 44 -10.04 -12.79 9.03
CA GLY A 44 -10.93 -13.88 8.60
C GLY A 44 -11.11 -14.01 7.08
N ASP A 45 -10.75 -13.00 6.28
CA ASP A 45 -10.72 -13.17 4.82
C ASP A 45 -9.65 -14.21 4.43
N PRO A 46 -9.94 -15.20 3.55
CA PRO A 46 -8.94 -16.20 3.14
C PRO A 46 -7.67 -15.57 2.58
N PHE A 47 -7.82 -14.44 1.86
CA PHE A 47 -6.69 -13.70 1.32
C PHE A 47 -5.89 -12.95 2.40
N TYR A 48 -6.54 -12.52 3.49
CA TYR A 48 -5.88 -11.93 4.65
C TYR A 48 -5.04 -12.96 5.40
N VAL A 49 -5.57 -14.18 5.59
CA VAL A 49 -4.84 -15.30 6.20
C VAL A 49 -3.63 -15.68 5.35
N LEU A 50 -3.80 -15.77 4.02
CA LEU A 50 -2.68 -16.03 3.11
C LEU A 50 -1.62 -14.94 3.20
N LEU A 51 -2.01 -13.65 3.22
CA LEU A 51 -1.07 -12.55 3.34
C LEU A 51 -0.27 -12.62 4.66
N GLN A 52 -0.91 -12.98 5.76
CA GLN A 52 -0.25 -13.16 7.05
C GLN A 52 0.62 -14.42 7.15
N SER A 53 0.44 -15.39 6.26
CA SER A 53 1.27 -16.59 6.21
C SER A 53 2.66 -16.32 5.62
N TYR A 54 2.87 -15.18 4.94
CA TYR A 54 4.17 -14.81 4.43
C TYR A 54 5.18 -14.56 5.56
N ASN A 55 6.41 -15.02 5.33
CA ASN A 55 7.50 -14.87 6.27
C ASN A 55 7.91 -13.39 6.42
N SER A 56 8.58 -13.11 7.53
CA SER A 56 8.98 -11.79 8.03
C SER A 56 9.60 -10.82 6.99
N PRO A 57 9.52 -9.49 7.25
CA PRO A 57 9.31 -8.87 8.57
C PRO A 57 7.84 -8.85 9.00
N LYS A 58 7.51 -9.66 10.03
CA LYS A 58 6.17 -9.72 10.62
C LYS A 58 5.81 -8.33 11.18
N PRO A 59 4.76 -7.67 10.68
CA PRO A 59 4.28 -6.45 11.29
C PRO A 59 3.66 -6.80 12.65
N ARG A 60 4.17 -6.16 13.71
CA ARG A 60 3.71 -6.28 15.10
C ARG A 60 2.18 -6.13 15.14
N ASN A 61 1.44 -7.20 15.46
CA ASN A 61 -0.02 -7.33 15.49
C ASN A 61 -0.77 -6.53 14.40
N ILE A 62 -0.96 -7.12 13.22
CA ILE A 62 -2.00 -6.65 12.30
C ILE A 62 -3.35 -7.16 12.83
N ASP A 63 -3.90 -6.50 13.83
CA ASP A 63 -5.31 -6.68 14.24
C ASP A 63 -6.25 -5.78 13.42
N LYS A 64 -5.69 -5.08 12.41
CA LYS A 64 -6.39 -4.07 11.60
C LYS A 64 -6.56 -4.54 10.17
N SER A 65 -7.61 -4.06 9.52
CA SER A 65 -7.83 -4.35 8.10
C SER A 65 -6.68 -3.83 7.23
N VAL A 66 -6.29 -4.65 6.25
CA VAL A 66 -5.22 -4.32 5.30
C VAL A 66 -5.86 -3.86 4.00
N LYS A 67 -5.45 -2.68 3.52
CA LYS A 67 -5.83 -2.20 2.19
C LYS A 67 -4.94 -2.84 1.13
N VAL A 68 -5.56 -3.39 0.10
CA VAL A 68 -4.88 -3.90 -1.09
C VAL A 68 -5.40 -3.23 -2.36
N TYR A 69 -4.51 -3.03 -3.31
CA TYR A 69 -4.76 -2.39 -4.59
C TYR A 69 -4.46 -3.36 -5.72
N ARG A 70 -5.18 -3.24 -6.86
CA ARG A 70 -4.85 -4.04 -8.04
C ARG A 70 -3.49 -3.62 -8.58
N ALA A 71 -2.60 -4.58 -8.82
CA ALA A 71 -1.24 -4.31 -9.29
C ALA A 71 -1.19 -3.53 -10.62
N ILE A 72 -2.20 -3.73 -11.48
CA ILE A 72 -2.34 -2.99 -12.75
C ILE A 72 -2.41 -1.47 -12.56
N ASN A 73 -2.90 -0.99 -11.40
CA ASN A 73 -2.99 0.43 -11.10
C ASN A 73 -1.67 1.01 -10.59
N LEU A 74 -0.68 0.19 -10.26
CA LEU A 74 0.57 0.61 -9.61
C LEU A 74 1.29 1.68 -10.41
N MET A 75 1.53 1.42 -11.71
CA MET A 75 2.23 2.37 -12.56
C MET A 75 1.49 3.71 -12.67
N ALA A 76 0.15 3.68 -12.74
CA ALA A 76 -0.65 4.91 -12.78
C ALA A 76 -0.60 5.68 -11.46
N MET A 77 -0.60 4.98 -10.32
CA MET A 77 -0.46 5.58 -8.99
C MET A 77 0.91 6.22 -8.81
N MET A 78 1.99 5.53 -9.20
CA MET A 78 3.35 6.07 -9.12
C MET A 78 3.54 7.30 -10.02
N LYS A 79 3.04 7.26 -11.26
CA LYS A 79 3.06 8.44 -12.15
C LYS A 79 2.31 9.64 -11.54
N LYS A 80 1.16 9.40 -10.90
CA LYS A 80 0.39 10.46 -10.20
C LYS A 80 1.19 11.02 -9.02
N LEU A 81 1.87 10.15 -8.27
CA LEU A 81 2.73 10.55 -7.15
C LEU A 81 3.87 11.46 -7.62
N CYS A 82 4.66 11.03 -8.61
CA CYS A 82 5.80 11.81 -9.10
C CYS A 82 5.37 13.22 -9.56
N ARG A 83 4.23 13.35 -10.24
CA ARG A 83 3.68 14.65 -10.68
C ARG A 83 3.24 15.59 -9.55
N SER A 84 3.04 15.07 -8.34
CA SER A 84 2.65 15.89 -7.18
C SER A 84 3.87 16.34 -6.36
N TYR A 85 5.03 15.72 -6.58
CA TYR A 85 6.27 15.95 -5.82
C TYR A 85 7.35 16.66 -6.65
N VAL A 86 7.31 16.50 -7.97
CA VAL A 86 8.10 17.24 -8.97
C VAL A 86 7.23 18.32 -9.58
#